data_AF-A0A1Q6M4V5-F1
#
_entry.id   AF-A0A1Q6M4V5-F1
#
_cell.length_a   1.000
_cell.length_b   1.000
_cell.length_c   1.000
_cell.angle_alpha   90.00
_cell.angle_beta   90.00
_cell.angle_gamma   90.00
#
_symmetry.space_group_name_H-M   'P 1'
#
loop_
_entity.id
_entity.type
_entity.pdbx_description
1 polymer ?
#
loop_
_entity_poly.entity_id
_entity_poly.type
_entity_poly.pdbx_seq_one_letter_code
_entity_poly.pdbx_strand_id
1 'polypeptide(L)'
;MKKKVLIGLVIILFLVIIFGITYMLFLEKRNNGISLIKDNVVIEYGNTYNPNIEELVDLSKYKFINKQEISIENNIENEKDKDYPAVGVYEINIIYKNIILKQKIEIKDTIAPNIEVLENIRIDYNTDLSSFDFKKYFNVTDLSPTKELVVNLSNINSSISGEQTTIASVEDIYSNKKEIELKINILEKAEETQKEKIEKQEQFTNNATSKNSGTIQGTKKNDVKNNKKTQNSSSNSSSNVQNSSTNNADSIPKKEEPIWCDEGGKKHWQGTGKNEHGYYKTWDAAWTECKNYMKDMKSGNYAVKECPCGLFYFWVEEN
;
A
#
# COMPACT_ATOMS: atom_id res chain seq x y z
N MET A 1 -8.44 43.87 -84.35
CA MET A 1 -7.45 43.02 -83.64
C MET A 1 -7.27 43.41 -82.16
N LYS A 2 -7.15 44.70 -81.82
CA LYS A 2 -6.93 45.18 -80.43
C LYS A 2 -7.98 44.74 -79.39
N LYS A 3 -9.28 44.69 -79.72
CA LYS A 3 -10.34 44.26 -78.79
C LYS A 3 -10.25 42.79 -78.37
N LYS A 4 -9.87 41.87 -79.28
CA LYS A 4 -9.76 40.42 -78.98
C LYS A 4 -8.56 40.11 -78.07
N VAL A 5 -7.44 40.83 -78.26
CA VAL A 5 -6.25 40.74 -77.41
C VAL A 5 -6.54 41.30 -76.01
N LEU A 6 -7.28 42.41 -75.91
CA LEU A 6 -7.70 43.00 -74.64
C LEU A 6 -8.62 42.06 -73.84
N ILE A 7 -9.60 41.43 -74.50
CA ILE A 7 -10.46 40.40 -73.87
C ILE A 7 -9.62 39.23 -73.35
N GLY A 8 -8.63 38.76 -74.11
CA GLY A 8 -7.74 37.67 -73.69
C GLY A 8 -6.94 38.00 -72.43
N LEU A 9 -6.39 39.21 -72.34
CA LEU A 9 -5.67 39.69 -71.15
C LEU A 9 -6.58 39.81 -69.92
N VAL A 10 -7.81 40.29 -70.09
CA VAL A 10 -8.79 40.38 -68.99
C VAL A 10 -9.18 38.98 -68.49
N ILE A 11 -9.36 38.00 -69.38
CA ILE A 11 -9.65 36.62 -69.00
C ILE A 11 -8.48 36.00 -68.22
N ILE A 12 -7.24 36.19 -68.68
CA ILE A 12 -6.04 35.69 -67.98
C ILE A 12 -5.94 36.31 -66.60
N LEU A 13 -6.14 37.63 -66.48
CA LEU A 13 -6.14 38.32 -65.19
C LEU A 13 -7.21 37.73 -64.25
N PHE A 14 -8.40 37.46 -64.76
CA PHE A 14 -9.49 36.86 -63.98
C PHE A 14 -9.15 35.45 -63.50
N LEU A 15 -8.53 34.62 -64.35
CA LEU A 15 -8.06 33.27 -63.99
C LEU A 15 -6.97 33.31 -62.91
N VAL A 16 -6.03 34.26 -63.00
CA VAL A 16 -4.99 34.45 -61.98
C VAL A 16 -5.60 34.84 -60.63
N ILE A 17 -6.61 35.72 -60.62
CA ILE A 17 -7.33 36.11 -59.40
C ILE A 17 -8.08 34.91 -58.79
N ILE A 18 -8.82 34.14 -59.60
CA ILE A 18 -9.51 32.93 -59.13
C ILE A 18 -8.53 31.91 -58.56
N PHE A 19 -7.39 31.70 -59.22
CA PHE A 19 -6.36 30.81 -58.73
C PHE A 19 -5.76 31.31 -57.40
N GLY A 20 -5.50 32.61 -57.27
CA GLY A 20 -5.05 33.23 -56.02
C GLY A 20 -6.04 33.04 -54.87
N ILE A 21 -7.34 33.27 -55.12
CA ILE A 21 -8.40 33.10 -54.11
C ILE A 21 -8.54 31.62 -53.73
N THR A 22 -8.60 30.70 -54.69
CA THR A 22 -8.72 29.26 -54.41
C THR A 22 -7.49 28.72 -53.68
N TYR A 23 -6.30 29.20 -54.02
CA TYR A 23 -5.06 28.87 -53.30
C TYR A 23 -5.09 29.39 -51.85
N MET A 24 -5.56 30.63 -51.62
CA MET A 24 -5.75 31.16 -50.27
C MET A 24 -6.74 30.34 -49.44
N LEU A 25 -7.89 29.98 -50.01
CA LEU A 25 -8.89 29.12 -49.33
C LEU A 25 -8.33 27.72 -49.03
N PHE A 26 -7.52 27.16 -49.94
CA PHE A 26 -6.85 25.90 -49.70
C PHE A 26 -5.84 25.99 -48.55
N LEU A 27 -5.05 27.07 -48.50
CA LEU A 27 -4.10 27.32 -47.40
C LEU A 27 -4.82 27.50 -46.07
N GLU A 28 -5.95 28.20 -46.04
CA GLU A 28 -6.77 28.39 -44.85
C GLU A 28 -7.34 27.05 -44.37
N LYS A 29 -7.98 26.27 -45.25
CA LYS A 29 -8.50 24.94 -44.91
C LYS A 29 -7.39 23.99 -44.42
N ARG A 30 -6.21 24.05 -45.04
CA ARG A 30 -5.04 23.30 -44.60
C ARG A 30 -4.58 23.77 -43.22
N ASN A 31 -4.36 25.06 -43.03
CA ASN A 31 -3.91 25.61 -41.75
C ASN A 31 -4.90 25.37 -40.60
N ASN A 32 -6.19 25.22 -40.90
CA ASN A 32 -7.23 24.99 -39.90
C ASN A 32 -7.59 23.52 -39.67
N GLY A 33 -6.79 22.59 -40.21
CA GLY A 33 -7.10 21.16 -40.17
C GLY A 33 -6.88 20.48 -38.82
N ILE A 34 -6.26 21.09 -37.81
CA ILE A 34 -5.90 20.38 -36.57
C ILE A 34 -7.12 19.86 -35.79
N SER A 35 -7.04 18.65 -35.23
CA SER A 35 -8.08 18.09 -34.36
C SER A 35 -7.48 17.16 -33.30
N LEU A 36 -8.18 17.03 -32.17
CA LEU A 36 -7.80 16.09 -31.11
C LEU A 36 -8.03 14.64 -31.57
N ILE A 37 -7.26 13.71 -30.99
CA ILE A 37 -7.50 12.28 -31.12
C ILE A 37 -8.74 11.89 -30.30
N LYS A 38 -8.88 12.46 -29.10
CA LYS A 38 -10.03 12.31 -28.22
C LYS A 38 -10.37 13.66 -27.60
N ASP A 39 -11.65 13.97 -27.49
CA ASP A 39 -12.11 15.20 -26.82
C ASP A 39 -12.14 15.05 -25.30
N ASN A 40 -12.33 13.82 -24.81
CA ASN A 40 -12.44 13.49 -23.40
C ASN A 40 -11.57 12.28 -23.06
N VAL A 41 -10.83 12.36 -21.97
CA VAL A 41 -10.00 11.26 -21.45
C VAL A 41 -10.27 11.09 -19.96
N VAL A 42 -10.46 9.84 -19.55
CA VAL A 42 -10.56 9.48 -18.12
C VAL A 42 -9.25 8.82 -17.73
N ILE A 43 -8.65 9.27 -16.63
CA ILE A 43 -7.42 8.73 -16.07
C ILE A 43 -7.71 8.27 -14.65
N GLU A 44 -7.18 7.10 -14.31
CA GLU A 44 -7.28 6.54 -12.97
C GLU A 44 -6.36 7.28 -11.98
N TYR A 45 -6.84 7.55 -10.77
CA TYR A 45 -6.08 8.21 -9.72
C TYR A 45 -4.83 7.38 -9.35
N GLY A 46 -3.74 8.08 -9.04
CA GLY A 46 -2.43 7.45 -8.85
C GLY A 46 -1.60 7.23 -10.13
N ASN A 47 -2.20 7.38 -11.32
CA ASN A 47 -1.43 7.34 -12.57
C ASN A 47 -0.92 8.73 -12.97
N THR A 48 0.36 8.81 -13.30
CA THR A 48 0.96 10.02 -13.87
C THR A 48 0.31 10.35 -15.21
N TYR A 49 0.06 11.62 -15.49
CA TYR A 49 -0.48 12.07 -16.78
C TYR A 49 0.29 13.26 -17.32
N ASN A 50 1.13 13.01 -18.32
CA ASN A 50 1.92 14.02 -19.02
C ASN A 50 1.95 13.71 -20.52
N PRO A 51 0.84 13.95 -21.23
CA PRO A 51 0.68 13.55 -22.63
C PRO A 51 1.63 14.32 -23.54
N ASN A 52 2.13 13.66 -24.58
CA ASN A 52 2.85 14.34 -25.66
C ASN A 52 1.89 14.78 -26.78
N ILE A 53 2.39 15.59 -27.72
CA ILE A 53 1.57 16.12 -28.82
C ILE A 53 0.99 14.99 -29.69
N GLU A 54 1.74 13.90 -29.92
CA GLU A 54 1.28 12.75 -30.71
C GLU A 54 0.11 12.00 -30.06
N GLU A 55 -0.01 12.03 -28.74
CA GLU A 55 -1.11 11.42 -27.99
C GLU A 55 -2.35 12.31 -27.96
N LEU A 56 -2.18 13.62 -28.18
CA LEU A 56 -3.26 14.60 -28.15
C LEU A 56 -3.84 14.88 -29.54
N VAL A 57 -2.99 14.97 -30.57
CA VAL A 57 -3.33 15.44 -31.90
C VAL A 57 -3.04 14.38 -32.96
N ASP A 58 -4.01 14.15 -33.86
CA ASP A 58 -3.84 13.23 -34.98
C ASP A 58 -2.95 13.85 -36.07
N LEU A 59 -1.63 13.77 -35.90
CA LEU A 59 -0.66 14.26 -36.88
C LEU A 59 -0.67 13.42 -38.18
N SER A 60 -1.18 12.18 -38.14
CA SER A 60 -1.22 11.30 -39.31
C SER A 60 -2.22 11.76 -40.36
N LYS A 61 -3.36 12.27 -39.89
CA LYS A 61 -4.41 12.86 -40.73
C LYS A 61 -3.97 14.16 -41.39
N TYR A 62 -2.99 14.85 -40.82
CA TYR A 62 -2.56 16.18 -41.26
C TYR A 62 -1.03 16.29 -41.41
N LYS A 63 -0.47 15.63 -42.44
CA LYS A 63 0.97 15.63 -42.77
C LYS A 63 1.65 17.00 -42.91
N PHE A 64 0.87 18.07 -43.02
CA PHE A 64 1.33 19.44 -43.19
C PHE A 64 1.41 20.22 -41.86
N ILE A 65 0.98 19.62 -40.74
CA ILE A 65 1.06 20.24 -39.42
C ILE A 65 2.49 20.10 -38.92
N ASN A 66 3.09 21.24 -38.59
CA ASN A 66 4.38 21.23 -37.93
C ASN A 66 4.19 21.09 -36.42
N LYS A 67 4.70 19.99 -35.84
CA LYS A 67 4.68 19.74 -34.40
C LYS A 67 5.32 20.87 -33.58
N GLN A 68 6.36 21.53 -34.12
CA GLN A 68 7.05 22.62 -33.40
C GLN A 68 6.18 23.89 -33.26
N GLU A 69 5.09 24.01 -34.03
CA GLU A 69 4.13 25.11 -33.94
C GLU A 69 2.97 24.79 -32.98
N ILE A 70 2.99 23.63 -32.33
CA ILE A 70 1.98 23.22 -31.35
C ILE A 70 2.53 23.47 -29.94
N SER A 71 1.78 24.21 -29.13
CA SER A 71 2.04 24.35 -27.70
C SER A 71 0.92 23.72 -26.88
N ILE A 72 1.29 23.14 -25.75
CA ILE A 72 0.37 22.56 -24.78
C ILE A 72 0.39 23.47 -23.55
N GLU A 73 -0.76 24.03 -23.21
CA GLU A 73 -0.98 24.68 -21.92
C GLU A 73 -1.72 23.69 -21.02
N ASN A 74 -0.99 23.17 -20.03
CA ASN A 74 -1.50 22.20 -19.08
C ASN A 74 -1.83 22.89 -17.75
N ASN A 75 -3.09 22.79 -17.31
CA ASN A 75 -3.57 23.30 -16.03
C ASN A 75 -3.81 22.18 -14.99
N ILE A 76 -3.35 20.97 -15.27
CA ILE A 76 -3.49 19.84 -14.37
C ILE A 76 -2.56 20.05 -13.18
N GLU A 77 -3.17 20.08 -11.99
CA GLU A 77 -2.45 20.19 -10.73
C GLU A 77 -2.25 18.80 -10.12
N ASN A 78 -1.02 18.53 -9.70
CA ASN A 78 -0.69 17.31 -8.99
C ASN A 78 -1.17 17.35 -7.54
N GLU A 79 -1.48 16.17 -7.02
CA GLU A 79 -1.69 16.00 -5.58
C GLU A 79 -0.42 16.45 -4.84
N LYS A 80 -0.60 17.04 -3.65
CA LYS A 80 0.52 17.60 -2.89
C LYS A 80 1.57 16.52 -2.62
N ASP A 81 2.83 16.83 -2.96
CA ASP A 81 3.99 15.95 -2.78
C ASP A 81 3.90 14.63 -3.60
N LYS A 82 3.12 14.59 -4.69
CA LYS A 82 2.97 13.45 -5.61
C LYS A 82 3.28 13.82 -7.06
N ASP A 83 3.50 12.81 -7.88
CA ASP A 83 3.78 12.92 -9.32
C ASP A 83 2.55 12.66 -10.22
N TYR A 84 1.39 12.40 -9.61
CA TYR A 84 0.11 12.20 -10.28
C TYR A 84 -0.90 13.32 -9.96
N PRO A 85 -1.88 13.56 -10.85
CA PRO A 85 -2.89 14.59 -10.69
C PRO A 85 -3.87 14.31 -9.55
N ALA A 86 -4.36 15.38 -8.91
CA ALA A 86 -5.46 15.25 -7.95
C ALA A 86 -6.76 14.85 -8.64
N VAL A 87 -7.67 14.17 -7.94
CA VAL A 87 -9.00 13.81 -8.46
C VAL A 87 -9.77 15.07 -8.84
N GLY A 88 -10.33 15.11 -10.04
CA GLY A 88 -10.99 16.31 -10.54
C GLY A 88 -11.20 16.31 -12.06
N VAL A 89 -11.73 17.43 -12.53
CA VAL A 89 -11.92 17.69 -13.97
C VAL A 89 -11.01 18.85 -14.37
N TYR A 90 -10.21 18.62 -15.40
CA TYR A 90 -9.23 19.56 -15.94
C TYR A 90 -9.45 19.79 -17.43
N GLU A 91 -8.77 20.80 -17.97
CA GLU A 91 -8.83 21.15 -19.39
C GLU A 91 -7.43 21.46 -19.91
N ILE A 92 -6.91 20.61 -20.80
CA ILE A 92 -5.66 20.91 -21.51
C ILE A 92 -6.01 21.70 -22.77
N ASN A 93 -5.32 22.83 -22.97
CA ASN A 93 -5.41 23.62 -24.18
C ASN A 93 -4.26 23.26 -25.12
N ILE A 94 -4.60 22.80 -26.33
CA ILE A 94 -3.66 22.57 -27.41
C ILE A 94 -3.79 23.73 -28.39
N ILE A 95 -2.73 24.52 -28.50
CA ILE A 95 -2.70 25.73 -29.31
C ILE A 95 -1.89 25.46 -30.57
N TYR A 96 -2.46 25.76 -31.72
CA TYR A 96 -1.79 25.72 -33.01
C TYR A 96 -2.23 26.92 -33.84
N LYS A 97 -1.29 27.82 -34.12
CA LYS A 97 -1.57 29.11 -34.78
C LYS A 97 -2.67 29.88 -34.03
N ASN A 98 -3.83 30.07 -34.66
CA ASN A 98 -4.97 30.79 -34.08
C ASN A 98 -6.09 29.85 -33.61
N ILE A 99 -5.81 28.54 -33.54
CA ILE A 99 -6.77 27.51 -33.12
C ILE A 99 -6.40 27.02 -31.74
N ILE A 100 -7.40 26.97 -30.87
CA ILE A 100 -7.30 26.40 -29.52
C ILE A 100 -8.24 25.20 -29.49
N LEU A 101 -7.67 24.01 -29.33
CA LEU A 101 -8.40 22.78 -29.06
C LEU A 101 -8.39 22.53 -27.56
N LYS A 102 -9.56 22.18 -27.00
CA LYS A 102 -9.74 21.93 -25.57
C LYS A 102 -10.01 20.46 -25.35
N GLN A 103 -9.13 19.78 -24.61
CA GLN A 103 -9.34 18.40 -24.21
C GLN A 103 -9.77 18.36 -22.74
N LYS A 104 -10.90 17.73 -22.46
CA LYS A 104 -11.36 17.50 -21.09
C LYS A 104 -10.68 16.28 -20.51
N ILE A 105 -10.06 16.43 -19.34
CA ILE A 105 -9.44 15.35 -18.60
C ILE A 105 -10.22 15.14 -17.30
N GLU A 106 -10.59 13.89 -17.03
CA GLU A 106 -11.30 13.53 -15.81
C GLU A 106 -10.46 12.51 -15.03
N ILE A 107 -9.92 12.94 -13.90
CA ILE A 107 -9.17 12.08 -12.98
C ILE A 107 -10.17 11.49 -12.00
N LYS A 108 -10.29 10.16 -11.94
CA LYS A 108 -11.19 9.45 -11.01
C LYS A 108 -10.42 8.39 -10.25
N ASP A 109 -10.77 8.23 -8.99
CA ASP A 109 -10.46 7.01 -8.27
C ASP A 109 -11.59 6.00 -8.46
N THR A 110 -11.26 4.85 -9.03
CA THR A 110 -12.17 3.71 -9.23
C THR A 110 -11.64 2.44 -8.56
N ILE A 111 -10.48 2.51 -7.90
CA ILE A 111 -9.85 1.35 -7.27
C ILE A 111 -10.36 1.26 -5.83
N ALA A 112 -10.92 0.10 -5.49
CA ALA A 112 -11.36 -0.15 -4.12
C ALA A 112 -10.16 -0.38 -3.19
N PRO A 113 -10.29 -0.01 -1.90
CA PRO A 113 -9.25 -0.27 -0.91
C PRO A 113 -8.84 -1.74 -0.82
N ASN A 114 -7.61 -1.97 -0.40
CA ASN A 114 -7.13 -3.30 -0.05
C ASN A 114 -7.27 -3.55 1.46
N ILE A 115 -7.70 -4.76 1.82
CA ILE A 115 -7.80 -5.22 3.21
C ILE A 115 -6.90 -6.44 3.36
N GLU A 116 -5.94 -6.36 4.27
CA GLU A 116 -5.08 -7.46 4.68
C GLU A 116 -5.42 -7.87 6.12
N VAL A 117 -5.58 -9.17 6.37
CA VAL A 117 -5.81 -9.71 7.71
C VAL A 117 -4.46 -10.08 8.32
N LEU A 118 -4.10 -9.43 9.42
CA LEU A 118 -2.79 -9.55 10.06
C LEU A 118 -2.68 -10.84 10.88
N GLU A 119 -3.73 -11.18 11.63
CA GLU A 119 -3.77 -12.31 12.54
C GLU A 119 -5.14 -12.96 12.58
N ASN A 120 -5.19 -14.23 13.02
CA ASN A 120 -6.45 -14.92 13.26
C ASN A 120 -7.19 -14.29 14.45
N ILE A 121 -8.46 -13.96 14.26
CA ILE A 121 -9.28 -13.36 15.31
C ILE A 121 -9.76 -14.43 16.27
N ARG A 122 -9.36 -14.31 17.55
CA ARG A 122 -9.81 -15.15 18.66
C ARG A 122 -10.44 -14.27 19.73
N ILE A 123 -11.64 -14.64 20.17
CA ILE A 123 -12.43 -13.86 21.12
C ILE A 123 -12.85 -14.77 22.27
N ASP A 124 -12.75 -14.29 23.51
CA ASP A 124 -13.18 -15.04 24.68
C ASP A 124 -14.71 -15.23 24.69
N TYR A 125 -15.14 -16.35 25.27
CA TYR A 125 -16.55 -16.67 25.45
C TYR A 125 -17.31 -15.53 26.16
N ASN A 126 -18.49 -15.17 25.66
CA ASN A 126 -19.34 -14.07 26.16
C ASN A 126 -18.70 -12.66 26.12
N THR A 127 -17.68 -12.42 25.29
CA THR A 127 -17.17 -11.07 25.06
C THR A 127 -18.24 -10.16 24.45
N ASP A 128 -18.32 -8.91 24.92
CA ASP A 128 -19.13 -7.86 24.30
C ASP A 128 -18.46 -7.38 23.00
N LEU A 129 -19.00 -7.85 21.87
CA LEU A 129 -18.47 -7.56 20.53
C LEU A 129 -18.56 -6.08 20.16
N SER A 130 -19.42 -5.28 20.81
CA SER A 130 -19.52 -3.85 20.53
C SER A 130 -18.31 -3.05 21.03
N SER A 131 -17.61 -3.59 22.03
CA SER A 131 -16.40 -3.03 22.62
C SER A 131 -15.11 -3.62 22.04
N PHE A 132 -15.23 -4.67 21.22
CA PHE A 132 -14.08 -5.39 20.70
C PHE A 132 -13.41 -4.59 19.57
N ASP A 133 -12.11 -4.31 19.73
CA ASP A 133 -11.35 -3.59 18.72
C ASP A 133 -10.93 -4.54 17.59
N PHE A 134 -11.72 -4.55 16.53
CA PHE A 134 -11.43 -5.29 15.31
C PHE A 134 -10.30 -4.65 14.49
N LYS A 135 -10.02 -3.35 14.64
CA LYS A 135 -9.09 -2.61 13.76
C LYS A 135 -7.68 -3.17 13.81
N LYS A 136 -7.23 -3.61 14.99
CA LYS A 136 -5.89 -4.18 15.19
C LYS A 136 -5.60 -5.45 14.39
N TYR A 137 -6.63 -6.11 13.84
CA TYR A 137 -6.48 -7.32 13.04
C TYR A 137 -6.38 -7.06 11.55
N PHE A 138 -6.52 -5.79 11.11
CA PHE A 138 -6.51 -5.44 9.70
C PHE A 138 -5.48 -4.37 9.40
N ASN A 139 -4.87 -4.50 8.24
CA ASN A 139 -4.18 -3.42 7.58
C ASN A 139 -5.01 -3.01 6.36
N VAL A 140 -5.44 -1.74 6.33
CA VAL A 140 -6.20 -1.18 5.21
C VAL A 140 -5.31 -0.21 4.48
N THR A 141 -5.14 -0.42 3.19
CA THR A 141 -4.32 0.45 2.34
C THR A 141 -5.12 0.89 1.14
N ASP A 142 -5.05 2.17 0.83
CA ASP A 142 -5.58 2.74 -0.39
C ASP A 142 -4.82 4.02 -0.76
N LEU A 143 -4.91 4.46 -2.02
CA LEU A 143 -4.34 5.74 -2.44
C LEU A 143 -5.19 6.90 -1.94
N SER A 144 -6.51 6.75 -1.92
CA SER A 144 -7.41 7.74 -1.38
C SER A 144 -7.66 7.51 0.12
N PRO A 145 -8.10 8.55 0.86
CA PRO A 145 -8.51 8.38 2.24
C PRO A 145 -9.64 7.36 2.39
N THR A 146 -9.49 6.45 3.35
CA THR A 146 -10.50 5.42 3.64
C THR A 146 -11.40 5.82 4.81
N LYS A 147 -12.65 5.35 4.76
CA LYS A 147 -13.54 5.33 5.93
C LYS A 147 -13.10 4.22 6.88
N GLU A 148 -13.67 4.24 8.08
CA GLU A 148 -13.42 3.19 9.07
C GLU A 148 -13.89 1.81 8.58
N LEU A 149 -13.08 0.77 8.80
CA LEU A 149 -13.46 -0.61 8.53
C LEU A 149 -14.61 -1.03 9.45
N VAL A 150 -15.65 -1.61 8.86
CA VAL A 150 -16.86 -2.08 9.54
C VAL A 150 -16.95 -3.59 9.45
N VAL A 151 -17.14 -4.26 10.58
CA VAL A 151 -17.40 -5.71 10.66
C VAL A 151 -18.89 -5.93 10.94
N ASN A 152 -19.55 -6.76 10.13
CA ASN A 152 -20.98 -7.04 10.27
C ASN A 152 -21.25 -8.12 11.33
N LEU A 153 -21.38 -7.74 12.59
CA LEU A 153 -21.54 -8.68 13.69
C LEU A 153 -22.95 -9.29 13.83
N SER A 154 -23.88 -8.98 12.93
CA SER A 154 -25.30 -9.38 13.06
C SER A 154 -25.51 -10.89 13.13
N ASN A 155 -24.58 -11.68 12.59
CA ASN A 155 -24.62 -13.14 12.57
C ASN A 155 -23.63 -13.80 13.54
N ILE A 156 -22.89 -13.01 14.34
CA ILE A 156 -21.91 -13.52 15.29
C ILE A 156 -22.54 -13.59 16.68
N ASN A 157 -22.39 -14.74 17.34
CA ASN A 157 -22.85 -14.96 18.71
C ASN A 157 -21.67 -15.35 19.61
N SER A 158 -21.24 -14.43 20.50
CA SER A 158 -20.12 -14.67 21.42
C SER A 158 -20.41 -15.69 22.52
N SER A 159 -21.68 -16.12 22.68
CA SER A 159 -22.07 -17.21 23.58
C SER A 159 -22.02 -18.60 22.94
N ILE A 160 -21.62 -18.70 21.67
CA ILE A 160 -21.43 -19.96 20.95
C ILE A 160 -19.95 -20.10 20.57
N SER A 161 -19.27 -21.08 21.16
CA SER A 161 -17.86 -21.36 20.86
C SER A 161 -17.69 -21.96 19.46
N GLY A 162 -16.53 -21.74 18.86
CA GLY A 162 -16.15 -22.25 17.54
C GLY A 162 -15.92 -21.16 16.49
N GLU A 163 -15.56 -21.59 15.29
CA GLU A 163 -15.37 -20.71 14.13
C GLU A 163 -16.72 -20.21 13.60
N GLN A 164 -16.86 -18.91 13.48
CA GLN A 164 -17.99 -18.22 12.89
C GLN A 164 -17.50 -17.28 11.79
N THR A 165 -18.29 -17.15 10.73
CA THR A 165 -17.92 -16.35 9.56
C THR A 165 -18.78 -15.09 9.49
N THR A 166 -18.16 -13.96 9.17
CA THR A 166 -18.83 -12.67 8.94
C THR A 166 -18.18 -11.93 7.76
N ILE A 167 -18.66 -10.73 7.44
CA ILE A 167 -18.13 -9.85 6.41
C ILE A 167 -17.51 -8.63 7.09
N ALA A 168 -16.26 -8.34 6.74
CA ALA A 168 -15.65 -7.04 6.99
C ALA A 168 -15.68 -6.22 5.70
N SER A 169 -15.93 -4.92 5.83
CA SER A 169 -15.99 -4.02 4.68
C SER A 169 -15.33 -2.69 4.97
N VAL A 170 -14.72 -2.11 3.95
CA VAL A 170 -14.19 -0.75 3.98
C VAL A 170 -14.51 -0.06 2.67
N GLU A 171 -14.70 1.25 2.74
CA GLU A 171 -15.04 2.09 1.59
C GLU A 171 -14.17 3.34 1.65
N ASP A 172 -13.75 3.83 0.50
CA ASP A 172 -13.02 5.09 0.40
C ASP A 172 -13.95 6.33 0.39
N ILE A 173 -13.38 7.52 0.23
CA ILE A 173 -14.14 8.76 0.07
C ILE A 173 -14.86 8.89 -1.29
N TYR A 174 -14.50 8.08 -2.28
CA TYR A 174 -15.07 8.05 -3.63
C TYR A 174 -16.12 6.93 -3.83
N SER A 175 -16.49 6.25 -2.74
CA SER A 175 -17.46 5.15 -2.70
C SER A 175 -17.01 3.84 -3.34
N ASN A 176 -15.71 3.66 -3.58
CA ASN A 176 -15.18 2.35 -3.95
C ASN A 176 -15.10 1.48 -2.70
N LYS A 177 -15.71 0.28 -2.77
CA LYS A 177 -15.91 -0.59 -1.61
C LYS A 177 -15.22 -1.93 -1.78
N LYS A 178 -14.59 -2.39 -0.70
CA LYS A 178 -14.06 -3.75 -0.58
C LYS A 178 -14.76 -4.49 0.55
N GLU A 179 -15.14 -5.74 0.28
CA GLU A 179 -15.66 -6.67 1.26
C GLU A 179 -14.79 -7.92 1.28
N ILE A 180 -14.55 -8.47 2.47
CA ILE A 180 -13.87 -9.74 2.66
C ILE A 180 -14.65 -10.62 3.64
N GLU A 181 -14.56 -11.93 3.43
CA GLU A 181 -15.01 -12.91 4.40
C GLU A 181 -14.01 -12.97 5.57
N LEU A 182 -14.54 -12.90 6.78
CA LEU A 182 -13.77 -12.89 8.03
C LEU A 182 -14.17 -14.09 8.89
N LYS A 183 -13.16 -14.85 9.33
CA LYS A 183 -13.34 -15.95 10.28
C LYS A 183 -12.97 -15.49 11.68
N ILE A 184 -13.90 -15.65 12.61
CA ILE A 184 -13.75 -15.32 14.02
C ILE A 184 -13.88 -16.62 14.82
N ASN A 185 -12.90 -16.94 15.66
CA ASN A 185 -12.96 -18.09 16.54
C ASN A 185 -13.34 -17.67 17.96
N ILE A 186 -14.54 -18.05 18.41
CA ILE A 186 -14.96 -17.86 19.80
C ILE A 186 -14.42 -19.01 20.64
N LEU A 187 -13.64 -18.68 21.67
CA LEU A 187 -13.04 -19.68 22.55
C LEU A 187 -14.11 -20.37 23.41
N GLU A 188 -13.82 -21.59 23.84
CA GLU A 188 -14.68 -22.31 24.77
C GLU A 188 -14.79 -21.56 26.11
N LYS A 189 -15.92 -21.75 26.80
CA LYS A 189 -16.08 -21.22 28.15
C LYS A 189 -14.96 -21.80 29.02
N ALA A 190 -14.18 -20.93 29.66
CA ALA A 190 -13.22 -21.36 30.65
C ALA A 190 -13.97 -22.14 31.75
N GLU A 191 -13.71 -23.44 31.86
CA GLU A 191 -14.20 -24.22 32.99
C GLU A 191 -13.52 -23.69 34.25
N GLU A 192 -14.30 -23.22 35.23
CA GLU A 192 -13.82 -22.89 36.57
C GLU A 192 -13.30 -24.16 37.25
N THR A 193 -12.10 -24.60 36.88
CA THR A 193 -11.42 -25.67 37.59
C THR A 193 -10.79 -25.06 38.84
N GLN A 194 -11.61 -24.86 39.89
CA GLN A 194 -11.26 -24.92 41.32
C GLN A 194 -12.32 -24.19 42.18
N LYS A 195 -13.37 -24.92 42.60
CA LYS A 195 -14.09 -24.65 43.86
C LYS A 195 -15.01 -25.80 44.29
N GLU A 196 -14.54 -27.05 44.23
CA GLU A 196 -15.30 -28.18 44.81
C GLU A 196 -14.42 -29.30 45.40
N LYS A 197 -13.20 -28.95 45.84
CA LYS A 197 -12.28 -29.93 46.46
C LYS A 197 -11.74 -29.55 47.84
N ILE A 198 -12.37 -28.59 48.53
CA ILE A 198 -11.97 -28.17 49.91
C ILE A 198 -13.03 -28.47 50.98
N GLU A 199 -14.22 -28.99 50.66
CA GLU A 199 -15.25 -29.30 51.68
C GLU A 199 -15.45 -30.78 52.03
N LYS A 200 -14.59 -31.70 51.55
CA LYS A 200 -14.68 -33.14 51.91
C LYS A 200 -13.49 -33.69 52.70
N GLN A 201 -12.71 -32.84 53.37
CA GLN A 201 -11.58 -33.28 54.19
C GLN A 201 -11.51 -32.69 55.61
N GLU A 202 -12.62 -32.17 56.15
CA GLU A 202 -12.71 -31.75 57.57
C GLU A 202 -13.78 -32.47 58.41
N GLN A 203 -14.43 -33.50 57.87
CA GLN A 203 -15.20 -34.44 58.68
C GLN A 203 -14.66 -35.85 58.44
N PHE A 204 -13.62 -36.24 59.17
CA PHE A 204 -13.46 -37.58 59.75
C PHE A 204 -12.17 -37.60 60.57
N THR A 205 -12.22 -37.02 61.76
CA THR A 205 -11.38 -37.50 62.86
C THR A 205 -12.18 -37.29 64.15
N ASN A 206 -12.34 -38.38 64.90
CA ASN A 206 -12.92 -38.54 66.24
C ASN A 206 -14.16 -39.46 66.28
N ASN A 207 -13.94 -40.77 66.29
CA ASN A 207 -14.07 -41.56 67.52
C ASN A 207 -14.07 -43.07 67.23
N ALA A 208 -13.19 -43.76 67.94
CA ALA A 208 -13.17 -45.21 68.07
C ALA A 208 -14.39 -45.71 68.86
N THR A 209 -14.95 -46.87 68.50
CA THR A 209 -14.79 -48.15 69.23
C THR A 209 -15.96 -49.11 68.95
N SER A 210 -15.60 -50.37 68.70
CA SER A 210 -16.31 -51.62 69.05
C SER A 210 -16.93 -52.45 67.90
N LYS A 211 -16.24 -53.57 67.60
CA LYS A 211 -16.68 -54.99 67.64
C LYS A 211 -18.12 -55.28 67.16
N ASN A 212 -18.45 -56.30 66.36
CA ASN A 212 -17.86 -57.64 66.23
C ASN A 212 -18.55 -58.42 65.08
N SER A 213 -17.85 -59.43 64.55
CA SER A 213 -18.34 -60.78 64.15
C SER A 213 -18.99 -61.07 62.78
N GLY A 214 -18.27 -61.88 61.98
CA GLY A 214 -18.75 -63.14 61.37
C GLY A 214 -19.05 -63.14 59.86
N THR A 215 -18.17 -63.69 58.99
CA THR A 215 -18.20 -65.07 58.37
C THR A 215 -19.46 -65.38 57.54
N ILE A 216 -19.49 -66.00 56.35
CA ILE A 216 -18.55 -66.77 55.50
C ILE A 216 -19.28 -67.13 54.17
N GLN A 217 -18.52 -67.33 53.07
CA GLN A 217 -18.76 -68.16 51.84
C GLN A 217 -20.04 -67.96 50.97
N GLY A 218 -19.97 -68.06 49.63
CA GLY A 218 -18.86 -68.40 48.75
C GLY A 218 -19.27 -68.68 47.29
N THR A 219 -18.24 -68.90 46.46
CA THR A 219 -18.16 -69.73 45.21
C THR A 219 -18.99 -69.33 43.98
N LYS A 220 -18.57 -69.46 42.71
CA LYS A 220 -17.41 -70.06 42.00
C LYS A 220 -17.45 -69.54 40.53
N LYS A 221 -16.30 -69.12 39.97
CA LYS A 221 -15.54 -69.71 38.82
C LYS A 221 -16.26 -69.89 37.45
N ASN A 222 -15.61 -69.38 36.40
CA ASN A 222 -14.97 -70.09 35.27
C ASN A 222 -14.37 -69.00 34.35
N ASP A 223 -13.06 -68.80 34.20
CA ASP A 223 -11.98 -69.63 33.62
C ASP A 223 -11.45 -68.97 32.31
N VAL A 224 -10.13 -68.74 32.29
CA VAL A 224 -9.18 -69.04 31.19
C VAL A 224 -9.22 -68.06 29.97
N LYS A 225 -8.13 -67.46 29.47
CA LYS A 225 -6.72 -67.91 29.33
C LYS A 225 -5.74 -66.74 29.12
N ASN A 226 -4.54 -66.96 29.64
CA ASN A 226 -3.28 -66.24 29.47
C ASN A 226 -2.78 -66.13 28.01
N ASN A 227 -2.07 -65.04 27.70
CA ASN A 227 -0.59 -65.02 27.58
C ASN A 227 -0.11 -63.56 27.54
N LYS A 228 0.71 -63.09 28.51
CA LYS A 228 2.19 -63.18 28.56
C LYS A 228 2.86 -62.64 27.28
N LYS A 229 3.89 -61.78 27.31
CA LYS A 229 4.68 -61.18 28.40
C LYS A 229 5.74 -60.26 27.77
N THR A 230 6.18 -59.26 28.55
CA THR A 230 7.57 -58.73 28.70
C THR A 230 8.25 -58.06 27.50
N GLN A 231 8.62 -56.78 27.55
CA GLN A 231 9.57 -56.04 28.43
C GLN A 231 10.92 -55.86 27.74
N ASN A 232 11.37 -54.59 27.65
CA ASN A 232 12.66 -54.02 28.10
C ASN A 232 12.94 -52.75 27.29
N SER A 233 12.99 -51.55 27.90
CA SER A 233 14.16 -50.95 28.61
C SER A 233 15.33 -50.74 27.64
N SER A 234 16.02 -49.61 27.52
CA SER A 234 16.29 -48.53 28.47
C SER A 234 17.17 -47.46 27.78
N SER A 235 17.05 -46.21 28.27
CA SER A 235 18.13 -45.28 28.66
C SER A 235 19.18 -44.72 27.65
N ASN A 236 19.17 -43.39 27.60
CA ASN A 236 20.27 -42.44 27.88
C ASN A 236 21.42 -42.16 26.90
N SER A 237 21.60 -40.83 26.73
CA SER A 237 22.79 -40.01 26.97
C SER A 237 23.76 -39.64 25.83
N SER A 238 23.82 -38.32 25.63
CA SER A 238 24.99 -37.43 25.62
C SER A 238 26.03 -37.50 24.49
N SER A 239 26.07 -36.37 23.77
CA SER A 239 27.24 -35.60 23.32
C SER A 239 28.42 -36.33 22.68
N ASN A 240 28.73 -35.95 21.44
CA ASN A 240 30.13 -35.68 21.10
C ASN A 240 30.25 -34.56 20.05
N VAL A 241 31.07 -33.57 20.40
CA VAL A 241 31.61 -32.53 19.51
C VAL A 241 32.81 -33.13 18.81
N GLN A 242 32.85 -33.09 17.47
CA GLN A 242 34.12 -33.00 16.76
C GLN A 242 33.97 -32.38 15.37
N ASN A 243 34.97 -31.57 15.06
CA ASN A 243 35.10 -30.62 13.97
C ASN A 243 35.65 -31.29 12.70
N SER A 244 35.12 -30.97 11.52
CA SER A 244 35.87 -31.06 10.27
C SER A 244 35.23 -30.23 9.15
N SER A 245 36.03 -29.30 8.64
CA SER A 245 35.79 -28.38 7.52
C SER A 245 35.48 -29.10 6.20
N THR A 246 34.58 -28.54 5.38
CA THR A 246 34.87 -27.97 4.05
C THR A 246 33.58 -27.72 3.22
N ASN A 247 33.62 -26.64 2.44
CA ASN A 247 32.89 -26.32 1.19
C ASN A 247 31.58 -25.52 1.26
N ASN A 248 31.72 -24.25 0.85
CA ASN A 248 30.91 -23.45 -0.10
C ASN A 248 29.45 -23.88 -0.35
N ALA A 249 28.51 -23.02 0.01
CA ALA A 249 27.59 -22.33 -0.90
C ALA A 249 26.56 -21.51 -0.11
N ASP A 250 26.30 -20.31 -0.62
CA ASP A 250 25.23 -19.34 -0.31
C ASP A 250 24.18 -19.69 0.75
N SER A 251 24.17 -18.88 1.82
CA SER A 251 22.98 -18.67 2.66
C SER A 251 23.08 -17.29 3.32
N ILE A 252 22.14 -16.42 2.96
CA ILE A 252 21.93 -15.07 3.52
C ILE A 252 21.82 -15.17 5.05
N PRO A 253 22.63 -14.43 5.84
CA PRO A 253 22.44 -14.38 7.29
C PRO A 253 21.18 -13.60 7.64
N LYS A 254 20.37 -14.18 8.54
CA LYS A 254 19.30 -13.49 9.26
C LYS A 254 19.82 -12.15 9.80
N LYS A 255 19.08 -11.08 9.48
CA LYS A 255 19.34 -9.72 9.93
C LYS A 255 19.09 -9.66 11.44
N GLU A 256 20.15 -9.71 12.24
CA GLU A 256 20.11 -9.26 13.63
C GLU A 256 19.78 -7.77 13.64
N GLU A 257 18.76 -7.37 14.39
CA GLU A 257 18.40 -5.97 14.59
C GLU A 257 19.50 -5.29 15.43
N PRO A 258 20.14 -4.23 14.94
CA PRO A 258 21.15 -3.53 15.70
C PRO A 258 20.50 -2.42 16.52
N ILE A 259 20.51 -2.61 17.84
CA ILE A 259 20.13 -1.65 18.88
C ILE A 259 21.07 -0.43 18.81
N TRP A 260 20.69 0.59 18.05
CA TRP A 260 21.37 1.88 18.04
C TRP A 260 20.32 2.98 17.94
N CYS A 261 19.85 3.52 19.08
CA CYS A 261 19.39 4.91 19.28
C CYS A 261 18.63 5.15 20.61
N ASP A 262 18.96 4.50 21.74
CA ASP A 262 18.23 4.76 23.00
C ASP A 262 18.86 5.83 23.90
N GLU A 263 20.10 6.25 23.67
CA GLU A 263 20.78 7.19 24.58
C GLU A 263 21.58 8.27 23.84
N GLY A 264 20.92 9.20 23.15
CA GLY A 264 21.45 10.54 22.83
C GLY A 264 22.93 10.61 22.39
N GLY A 265 23.42 9.58 21.71
CA GLY A 265 24.84 9.31 21.53
C GLY A 265 25.31 9.85 20.20
N LYS A 266 26.56 10.32 20.16
CA LYS A 266 27.20 11.02 19.02
C LYS A 266 27.37 10.19 17.73
N LYS A 267 26.67 9.06 17.55
CA LYS A 267 26.79 8.16 16.40
C LYS A 267 25.44 7.55 16.03
N HIS A 268 25.04 7.74 14.77
CA HIS A 268 23.78 7.27 14.19
C HIS A 268 24.02 6.19 13.11
N TRP A 269 22.96 5.49 12.70
CA TRP A 269 22.95 4.37 11.73
C TRP A 269 23.71 4.61 10.42
N GLN A 270 23.80 5.87 9.95
CA GLN A 270 24.60 6.26 8.78
C GLN A 270 25.75 7.24 9.10
N GLY A 271 25.92 7.56 10.38
CA GLY A 271 26.58 8.78 10.86
C GLY A 271 28.09 8.81 10.98
N THR A 272 28.81 8.16 10.07
CA THR A 272 30.25 8.42 9.89
C THR A 272 30.65 8.51 8.43
N GLY A 273 29.69 8.72 7.51
CA GLY A 273 30.01 9.05 6.13
C GLY A 273 30.86 10.32 6.10
N LYS A 274 31.93 10.33 5.29
CA LYS A 274 32.90 11.46 5.16
C LYS A 274 32.23 12.83 4.93
N ASN A 275 31.02 12.79 4.36
CA ASN A 275 30.27 13.94 3.87
C ASN A 275 29.03 14.23 4.74
N GLU A 276 28.81 13.53 5.87
CA GLU A 276 27.67 13.76 6.76
C GLU A 276 28.03 14.69 7.93
N HIS A 277 27.16 15.66 8.21
CA HIS A 277 27.41 16.72 9.19
C HIS A 277 26.20 16.95 10.11
N GLY A 278 26.48 16.90 11.41
CA GLY A 278 25.57 17.30 12.49
C GLY A 278 24.30 16.45 12.63
N TYR A 279 23.62 16.61 13.76
CA TYR A 279 22.27 16.05 14.00
C TYR A 279 21.44 17.09 14.73
N TYR A 280 20.26 17.38 14.19
CA TYR A 280 19.41 18.50 14.57
C TYR A 280 17.98 18.03 14.79
N LYS A 281 17.29 18.63 15.76
CA LYS A 281 15.91 18.26 16.08
C LYS A 281 14.88 18.73 15.05
N THR A 282 15.25 19.69 14.21
CA THR A 282 14.36 20.27 13.20
C THR A 282 15.10 20.44 11.89
N TRP A 283 14.35 20.37 10.79
CA TRP A 283 14.88 20.58 9.44
C TRP A 283 15.49 21.98 9.29
N ASP A 284 14.84 23.02 9.83
CA ASP A 284 15.33 24.40 9.75
C ASP A 284 16.69 24.60 10.43
N ALA A 285 16.93 23.91 11.54
CA ALA A 285 18.21 23.95 12.23
C ALA A 285 19.31 23.26 11.40
N ALA A 286 19.01 22.10 10.80
CA ALA A 286 19.93 21.41 9.89
C ALA A 286 20.22 22.24 8.64
N TRP A 287 19.20 22.88 8.07
CA TRP A 287 19.32 23.72 6.88
C TRP A 287 20.13 24.99 7.13
N THR A 288 19.93 25.61 8.29
CA THR A 288 20.69 26.80 8.69
C THR A 288 22.18 26.49 8.80
N GLU A 289 22.53 25.37 9.44
CA GLU A 289 23.92 24.94 9.55
C GLU A 289 24.51 24.47 8.22
N CYS A 290 23.73 23.81 7.36
CA CYS A 290 24.14 23.47 5.99
C CYS A 290 24.55 24.72 5.20
N LYS A 291 23.74 25.78 5.24
CA LYS A 291 24.07 27.06 4.58
C LYS A 291 25.32 27.72 5.16
N ASN A 292 25.48 27.67 6.48
CA ASN A 292 26.68 28.19 7.14
C ASN A 292 27.94 27.42 6.72
N TYR A 293 27.84 26.08 6.60
CA TYR A 293 28.92 25.21 6.16
C TYR A 293 29.35 25.51 4.72
N MET A 294 28.37 25.71 3.83
CA MET A 294 28.62 25.96 2.42
C MET A 294 29.04 27.39 2.07
N LYS A 295 29.06 28.33 3.04
CA LYS A 295 29.26 29.76 2.76
C LYS A 295 30.56 30.08 2.01
N ASP A 296 31.59 29.27 2.21
CA ASP A 296 32.93 29.43 1.64
C ASP A 296 33.23 28.45 0.49
N MET A 297 32.23 27.63 0.08
CA MET A 297 32.37 26.63 -0.98
C MET A 297 32.08 27.22 -2.36
N LYS A 298 32.89 26.87 -3.38
CA LYS A 298 32.71 27.33 -4.77
C LYS A 298 31.61 26.57 -5.52
N SER A 299 31.48 25.27 -5.26
CA SER A 299 30.42 24.40 -5.76
C SER A 299 30.44 23.08 -4.99
N GLY A 300 29.28 22.44 -4.83
CA GLY A 300 29.15 21.16 -4.15
C GLY A 300 27.72 20.64 -4.18
N ASN A 301 27.57 19.33 -4.07
CA ASN A 301 26.27 18.68 -3.92
C ASN A 301 25.91 18.63 -2.44
N TYR A 302 24.68 18.97 -2.08
CA TYR A 302 24.24 18.93 -0.69
C TYR A 302 22.80 18.43 -0.57
N ALA A 303 22.47 17.85 0.58
CA ALA A 303 21.11 17.43 0.92
C ALA A 303 20.91 17.43 2.44
N VAL A 304 19.77 17.92 2.91
CA VAL A 304 19.32 17.67 4.30
C VAL A 304 18.47 16.41 4.29
N LYS A 305 18.76 15.48 5.21
CA LYS A 305 18.10 14.17 5.30
C LYS A 305 17.59 13.94 6.71
N GLU A 306 16.49 13.20 6.80
CA GLU A 306 15.94 12.75 8.08
C GLU A 306 16.47 11.35 8.41
N CYS A 307 16.94 11.19 9.64
CA CYS A 307 17.37 9.92 10.20
C CYS A 307 16.13 9.18 10.74
N PRO A 308 16.09 7.83 10.71
CA PRO A 308 14.99 7.06 11.29
C PRO A 308 14.68 7.35 12.77
N CYS A 309 15.60 7.98 13.50
CA CYS A 309 15.36 8.46 14.88
C CYS A 309 14.64 9.81 14.98
N GLY A 310 14.19 10.40 13.86
CA GLY A 310 13.50 11.69 13.81
C GLY A 310 14.39 12.93 13.89
N LEU A 311 15.72 12.76 13.81
CA LEU A 311 16.68 13.87 13.72
C LEU A 311 17.08 14.14 12.27
N PHE A 312 17.39 15.39 11.97
CA PHE A 312 17.86 15.84 10.66
C PHE A 312 19.38 15.97 10.65
N TYR A 313 20.03 15.55 9.57
CA TYR A 313 21.45 15.78 9.30
C TYR A 313 21.60 16.36 7.90
N PHE A 314 22.76 16.94 7.58
CA PHE A 314 23.02 17.39 6.22
C PHE A 314 24.26 16.69 5.64
N TRP A 315 24.18 16.38 4.36
CA TRP A 315 25.24 15.76 3.58
C TRP A 315 25.80 16.80 2.61
N VAL A 316 27.13 16.94 2.53
CA VAL A 316 27.80 17.87 1.61
C VAL A 316 29.00 17.18 0.97
N GLU A 317 29.06 17.20 -0.35
CA GLU A 317 30.20 16.75 -1.13
C GLU A 317 30.74 17.92 -1.96
N GLU A 318 32.01 18.28 -1.72
CA GLU A 318 32.70 19.29 -2.52
C GLU A 318 33.04 18.70 -3.90
N ASN A 319 32.81 19.48 -4.97
CA ASN A 319 33.24 19.11 -6.32
C ASN A 319 34.69 19.54 -6.58
#